data_AF-A0A1W9SYI3-F1
#
_entry.id   AF-A0A1W9SYI3-F1
#
_cell.length_a   1.000
_cell.length_b   1.000
_cell.length_c   1.000
_cell.angle_alpha   90.00
_cell.angle_beta   90.00
_cell.angle_gamma   90.00
#
_symmetry.space_group_name_H-M   'P 1'
#
loop_
_entity.id
_entity.type
_entity.pdbx_description
1 polymer ?
#
loop_
_entity_poly.entity_id
_entity_poly.type
_entity_poly.pdbx_seq_one_letter_code
_entity_poly.pdbx_strand_id
1 'polypeptide(L)'
;MVLNSCQKEKTVKMSETKFLDTEHNQKLSKLALAVNQAISNKAFRNLIKDEAQKQFDGDFDILFKNIANMSVENHLKSKFSGKDNVTVKELLEEYFPDSYQKKFKSGLSIIDDLVKQYPDLQISVPVHNEDWDPDNYTPVVTFIPEEYKDQTTKSIPAYNNNGEKISLDAVNKPSEPVIVIGHNERMRIIEPDDTPPSTPYNLTGISTEAGIRINWDMVANADPANTWGYYVYRKSSVNSSYQLKSIVNGVYNRSYDDNSVETGAVYSYYVRAYRDNLLSTASNYISVTAPDRPGSVLSFDAIQHSINEIELRWQNDNSQYISYTQLSRKIINVNSNYVDLQQFTPNQHDYFDHDITPGRKNIYKINHVTSTGNSNPKYDFVNVPYRDISIKSGVYIKEMYIGDYSLENWALGKPEFKIEVAKANSDLSSTHIIQSNMDCQYDHRWREQVYSTGKKVWDWMPGVWYEMITFNAVEFDYPWKMTVSLSVGYNQKNIDSTSFDIQGGVDMEYKVPQGQNCGAAYLNYFDNPNIWLEFPN
;
A
#
# COMPACT_ATOMS: atom_id res chain seq x y z
N MET A 1 -72.65 -35.26 -26.15
CA MET A 1 -72.23 -34.88 -24.78
C MET A 1 -72.00 -33.38 -24.81
N VAL A 2 -72.92 -32.62 -24.23
CA VAL A 2 -72.87 -31.16 -24.08
C VAL A 2 -72.25 -30.87 -22.71
N LEU A 3 -71.31 -29.94 -22.62
CA LEU A 3 -71.42 -28.71 -21.79
C LEU A 3 -70.11 -27.90 -21.82
N ASN A 4 -70.25 -26.67 -22.31
CA ASN A 4 -69.39 -25.51 -22.09
C ASN A 4 -69.20 -25.21 -20.59
N SER A 5 -68.06 -24.61 -20.21
CA SER A 5 -68.07 -23.22 -19.69
C SER A 5 -66.66 -22.67 -19.45
N CYS A 6 -66.49 -21.45 -19.96
CA CYS A 6 -65.47 -20.45 -19.70
C CYS A 6 -65.30 -20.14 -18.20
N GLN A 7 -64.06 -19.86 -17.75
CA GLN A 7 -63.79 -18.68 -16.93
C GLN A 7 -62.31 -18.28 -16.98
N LYS A 8 -62.09 -17.12 -17.63
CA LYS A 8 -60.93 -16.24 -17.47
C LYS A 8 -60.52 -16.17 -15.99
N GLU A 9 -59.26 -16.41 -15.70
CA GLU A 9 -58.68 -15.94 -14.45
C GLU A 9 -58.81 -14.42 -14.41
N LYS A 10 -59.60 -13.97 -13.45
CA LYS A 10 -59.87 -12.57 -13.16
C LYS A 10 -58.54 -11.90 -12.87
N THR A 11 -58.18 -10.91 -13.67
CA THR A 11 -57.35 -9.80 -13.23
C THR A 11 -58.13 -9.09 -12.11
N VAL A 12 -57.98 -9.58 -10.89
CA VAL A 12 -58.41 -8.84 -9.70
C VAL A 12 -57.40 -7.70 -9.59
N LYS A 13 -57.85 -6.47 -9.87
CA LYS A 13 -57.18 -5.25 -9.39
C LYS A 13 -57.17 -5.33 -7.87
N MET A 14 -56.15 -5.98 -7.32
CA MET A 14 -55.85 -5.87 -5.89
C MET A 14 -55.34 -4.45 -5.66
N SER A 15 -56.04 -3.75 -4.78
CA SER A 15 -55.67 -2.46 -4.17
C SER A 15 -54.16 -2.28 -4.11
N GLU A 16 -53.61 -1.35 -4.89
CA GLU A 16 -52.22 -0.92 -4.77
C GLU A 16 -51.95 -0.54 -3.31
N THR A 17 -51.14 -1.34 -2.62
CA THR A 17 -50.57 -0.93 -1.34
C THR A 17 -49.67 0.25 -1.65
N LYS A 18 -50.16 1.46 -1.39
CA LYS A 18 -49.44 2.69 -1.70
C LYS A 18 -48.43 2.95 -0.57
N PHE A 19 -47.21 2.46 -0.76
CA PHE A 19 -46.08 2.76 0.12
C PHE A 19 -45.81 4.28 0.14
N LEU A 20 -45.32 4.78 1.27
CA LEU A 20 -44.98 6.18 1.45
C LEU A 20 -43.76 6.54 0.60
N ASP A 21 -43.70 7.80 0.19
CA ASP A 21 -42.59 8.36 -0.59
C ASP A 21 -41.44 8.80 0.36
N THR A 22 -40.90 7.84 1.13
CA THR A 22 -39.78 8.09 2.06
C THR A 22 -38.44 8.13 1.32
N GLU A 23 -37.42 8.72 1.93
CA GLU A 23 -36.08 8.78 1.34
C GLU A 23 -35.51 7.38 1.07
N HIS A 24 -35.72 6.43 1.99
CA HIS A 24 -35.35 5.02 1.83
C HIS A 24 -36.03 4.41 0.60
N ASN A 25 -37.36 4.50 0.52
CA ASN A 25 -38.14 3.96 -0.58
C ASN A 25 -37.74 4.59 -1.92
N GLN A 26 -37.46 5.89 -1.96
CA GLN A 26 -36.99 6.57 -3.17
C GLN A 26 -35.61 6.07 -3.62
N LYS A 27 -34.67 5.86 -2.69
CA LYS A 27 -33.30 5.43 -2.99
C LYS A 27 -33.26 3.98 -3.45
N LEU A 28 -33.87 3.06 -2.71
CA LEU A 28 -33.88 1.64 -3.07
C LEU A 28 -34.71 1.37 -4.33
N SER A 29 -35.82 2.07 -4.54
CA SER A 29 -36.59 2.00 -5.78
C SER A 29 -35.76 2.41 -7.01
N LYS A 30 -34.95 3.46 -6.90
CA LYS A 30 -34.04 3.90 -7.97
C LYS A 30 -32.89 2.93 -8.20
N LEU A 31 -32.32 2.39 -7.12
CA LEU A 31 -31.31 1.34 -7.24
C LEU A 31 -31.89 0.08 -7.89
N ALA A 32 -33.12 -0.30 -7.56
CA ALA A 32 -33.82 -1.43 -8.19
C ALA A 32 -34.08 -1.20 -9.67
N LEU A 33 -34.47 0.01 -10.06
CA LEU A 33 -34.58 0.37 -11.46
C LEU A 33 -33.20 0.33 -12.16
N ALA A 34 -32.14 0.83 -11.53
CA ALA A 34 -30.80 0.80 -12.11
C ALA A 34 -30.29 -0.64 -12.30
N VAL A 35 -30.50 -1.52 -11.31
CA VAL A 35 -30.18 -2.95 -11.40
C VAL A 35 -31.03 -3.62 -12.49
N ASN A 36 -32.32 -3.31 -12.58
CA ASN A 36 -33.21 -3.80 -13.63
C ASN A 36 -32.80 -3.38 -15.05
N GLN A 37 -32.17 -2.21 -15.22
CA GLN A 37 -31.66 -1.81 -16.53
C GLN A 37 -30.30 -2.48 -16.81
N ALA A 38 -29.41 -2.49 -15.82
CA ALA A 38 -28.09 -3.08 -15.92
C ALA A 38 -28.14 -4.59 -16.14
N ILE A 39 -29.16 -5.29 -15.65
CA ILE A 39 -29.32 -6.73 -15.84
C ILE A 39 -29.57 -7.13 -17.31
N SER A 40 -29.76 -6.18 -18.23
CA SER A 40 -29.71 -6.49 -19.67
C SER A 40 -28.29 -6.89 -20.12
N ASN A 41 -27.25 -6.45 -19.39
CA ASN A 41 -25.86 -6.87 -19.58
C ASN A 41 -25.67 -8.31 -19.10
N LYS A 42 -25.30 -9.21 -20.01
CA LYS A 42 -25.11 -10.64 -19.72
C LYS A 42 -23.97 -10.88 -18.72
N ALA A 43 -22.87 -10.13 -18.81
CA ALA A 43 -21.76 -10.23 -17.86
C ALA A 43 -22.19 -9.83 -16.44
N PHE A 44 -22.99 -8.77 -16.32
CA PHE A 44 -23.55 -8.37 -15.02
C PHE A 44 -24.55 -9.40 -14.47
N ARG A 45 -25.40 -10.00 -15.32
CA ARG A 45 -26.28 -11.12 -14.90
C ARG A 45 -25.51 -12.29 -14.33
N ASN A 46 -24.49 -12.74 -15.06
CA ASN A 46 -23.65 -13.85 -14.63
C ASN A 46 -22.94 -13.52 -13.31
N LEU A 47 -22.42 -12.29 -13.16
CA LEU A 47 -21.84 -11.85 -11.90
C LEU A 47 -22.82 -11.98 -10.73
N ILE A 48 -24.06 -11.51 -10.87
CA ILE A 48 -25.07 -11.63 -9.80
C ILE A 48 -25.36 -13.10 -9.48
N LYS A 49 -25.51 -13.96 -10.49
CA LYS A 49 -25.72 -15.40 -10.28
C LYS A 49 -24.55 -16.03 -9.52
N ASP A 50 -23.33 -15.80 -9.99
CA ASP A 50 -22.12 -16.41 -9.45
C ASP A 50 -21.84 -15.94 -8.02
N GLU A 51 -22.04 -14.65 -7.72
CA GLU A 51 -21.87 -14.11 -6.38
C GLU A 51 -22.96 -14.62 -5.41
N ALA A 52 -24.22 -14.72 -5.85
CA ALA A 52 -25.30 -15.28 -5.03
C ALA A 52 -25.05 -16.76 -4.70
N GLN A 53 -24.48 -17.53 -5.63
CA GLN A 53 -24.15 -18.95 -5.41
C GLN A 53 -23.11 -19.19 -4.31
N LYS A 54 -22.36 -18.17 -3.89
CA LYS A 54 -21.38 -18.29 -2.81
C LYS A 54 -22.01 -18.43 -1.44
N GLN A 55 -23.27 -18.05 -1.29
CA GLN A 55 -24.03 -18.14 -0.04
C GLN A 55 -23.26 -17.64 1.18
N PHE A 56 -22.70 -16.41 1.11
CA PHE A 56 -21.70 -15.95 2.07
C PHE A 56 -22.20 -15.92 3.54
N ASP A 57 -23.51 -15.81 3.73
CA ASP A 57 -24.20 -15.83 5.02
C ASP A 57 -25.18 -17.01 5.16
N GLY A 58 -25.09 -17.99 4.26
CA GLY A 58 -25.94 -19.17 4.20
C GLY A 58 -27.17 -19.05 3.30
N ASP A 59 -27.49 -17.86 2.78
CA ASP A 59 -28.56 -17.62 1.80
C ASP A 59 -28.00 -17.07 0.47
N PHE A 60 -28.81 -16.99 -0.58
CA PHE A 60 -28.40 -16.47 -1.89
C PHE A 60 -28.30 -14.93 -1.92
N ASP A 61 -27.55 -14.39 -0.97
CA ASP A 61 -27.36 -12.97 -0.74
C ASP A 61 -26.00 -12.50 -1.27
N ILE A 62 -25.93 -11.23 -1.62
CA ILE A 62 -24.74 -10.56 -2.12
C ILE A 62 -24.64 -9.20 -1.44
N LEU A 63 -23.62 -9.03 -0.61
CA LEU A 63 -23.36 -7.73 0.01
C LEU A 63 -22.87 -6.73 -1.04
N PHE A 64 -23.60 -5.65 -1.22
CA PHE A 64 -23.42 -4.76 -2.36
C PHE A 64 -22.02 -4.11 -2.40
N LYS A 65 -21.45 -3.83 -1.22
CA LYS A 65 -20.08 -3.29 -1.08
C LYS A 65 -18.98 -4.19 -1.68
N ASN A 66 -19.22 -5.51 -1.73
CA ASN A 66 -18.25 -6.48 -2.22
C ASN A 66 -18.23 -6.50 -3.76
N ILE A 67 -19.37 -6.23 -4.40
CA ILE A 67 -19.49 -6.26 -5.87
C ILE A 67 -19.34 -4.89 -6.53
N ALA A 68 -19.52 -3.79 -5.79
CA ALA A 68 -19.57 -2.43 -6.36
C ALA A 68 -18.33 -2.06 -7.21
N ASN A 69 -17.14 -2.54 -6.83
CA ASN A 69 -15.89 -2.29 -7.56
C ASN A 69 -15.45 -3.46 -8.46
N MET A 70 -16.24 -4.53 -8.56
CA MET A 70 -15.95 -5.63 -9.49
C MET A 70 -16.15 -5.18 -10.93
N SER A 71 -15.35 -5.74 -11.84
CA SER A 71 -15.34 -5.39 -13.25
C SER A 71 -16.31 -6.26 -14.05
N VAL A 72 -17.04 -5.64 -14.98
CA VAL A 72 -17.97 -6.30 -15.91
C VAL A 72 -17.78 -5.75 -17.31
N GLU A 73 -18.06 -6.58 -18.32
CA GLU A 73 -18.00 -6.20 -19.73
C GLU A 73 -18.85 -4.96 -19.98
N ASN A 74 -18.28 -3.98 -20.69
CA ASN A 74 -18.93 -2.72 -20.92
C ASN A 74 -19.83 -2.76 -22.16
N HIS A 75 -21.11 -2.45 -21.99
CA HIS A 75 -22.06 -2.26 -23.09
C HIS A 75 -22.64 -0.83 -23.13
N LEU A 76 -22.07 0.10 -22.36
CA LEU A 76 -22.55 1.47 -22.30
C LEU A 76 -22.08 2.28 -23.52
N LYS A 77 -23.02 3.02 -24.13
CA LYS A 77 -22.74 3.97 -25.21
C LYS A 77 -22.43 5.39 -24.72
N SER A 78 -22.16 5.54 -23.43
CA SER A 78 -21.99 6.83 -22.76
C SER A 78 -20.53 7.29 -22.74
N LYS A 79 -20.15 8.12 -21.75
CA LYS A 79 -18.77 8.57 -21.52
C LYS A 79 -17.77 7.42 -21.29
N PHE A 80 -18.25 6.21 -21.07
CA PHE A 80 -17.44 5.00 -20.91
C PHE A 80 -17.26 4.19 -22.20
N SER A 81 -17.80 4.64 -23.35
CA SER A 81 -17.81 3.89 -24.62
C SER A 81 -16.46 3.46 -25.19
N GLY A 82 -15.34 3.97 -24.65
CA GLY A 82 -13.97 3.57 -25.02
C GLY A 82 -13.29 2.58 -24.08
N LYS A 83 -13.98 2.10 -23.03
CA LYS A 83 -13.45 1.07 -22.11
C LYS A 83 -14.04 -0.30 -22.46
N ASP A 84 -13.22 -1.35 -22.43
CA ASP A 84 -13.70 -2.74 -22.60
C ASP A 84 -14.52 -3.21 -21.39
N ASN A 85 -14.17 -2.72 -20.19
CA ASN A 85 -14.86 -3.05 -18.94
C ASN A 85 -15.16 -1.80 -18.11
N VAL A 86 -16.22 -1.89 -17.31
CA VAL A 86 -16.59 -0.90 -16.29
C VAL A 86 -16.76 -1.59 -14.94
N THR A 87 -16.67 -0.83 -13.85
CA THR A 87 -17.05 -1.35 -12.53
C THR A 87 -18.57 -1.46 -12.42
N VAL A 88 -19.08 -2.34 -11.55
CA VAL A 88 -20.52 -2.45 -11.27
C VAL A 88 -21.12 -1.10 -10.86
N LYS A 89 -20.40 -0.31 -10.04
CA LYS A 89 -20.87 1.02 -9.67
C LYS A 89 -20.96 1.97 -10.87
N GLU A 90 -19.93 2.02 -11.73
CA GLU A 90 -19.97 2.83 -12.96
C GLU A 90 -21.12 2.39 -13.89
N LEU A 91 -21.38 1.08 -13.98
CA LEU A 91 -22.48 0.52 -14.76
C LEU A 91 -23.85 0.98 -14.22
N LEU A 92 -24.07 0.85 -12.92
CA LEU A 92 -25.36 1.19 -12.30
C LEU A 92 -25.62 2.70 -12.31
N GLU A 93 -24.59 3.52 -12.13
CA GLU A 93 -24.70 4.98 -12.14
C GLU A 93 -25.28 5.54 -13.43
N GLU A 94 -24.97 4.93 -14.58
CA GLU A 94 -25.50 5.34 -15.88
C GLU A 94 -27.03 5.25 -15.92
N TYR A 95 -27.61 4.30 -15.19
CA TYR A 95 -29.05 4.06 -15.15
C TYR A 95 -29.77 4.84 -14.03
N PHE A 96 -29.04 5.62 -13.21
CA PHE A 96 -29.67 6.53 -12.25
C PHE A 96 -30.23 7.79 -12.96
N PRO A 97 -31.36 8.35 -12.49
CA PRO A 97 -31.90 9.58 -13.08
C PRO A 97 -30.94 10.78 -13.03
N ASP A 98 -30.94 11.61 -14.08
CA ASP A 98 -30.16 12.85 -14.21
C ASP A 98 -30.14 13.75 -12.96
N SER A 99 -31.27 13.84 -12.26
CA SER A 99 -31.42 14.68 -11.06
C SER A 99 -30.53 14.22 -9.90
N TYR A 100 -30.19 12.93 -9.86
CA TYR A 100 -29.26 12.35 -8.90
C TYR A 100 -27.82 12.47 -9.40
N GLN A 101 -27.58 12.21 -10.69
CA GLN A 101 -26.24 12.38 -11.29
C GLN A 101 -25.73 13.83 -11.18
N LYS A 102 -26.60 14.84 -11.32
CA LYS A 102 -26.25 16.27 -11.21
C LYS A 102 -25.99 16.75 -9.78
N LYS A 103 -26.48 16.03 -8.76
CA LYS A 103 -26.34 16.40 -7.34
C LYS A 103 -24.91 16.16 -6.82
N PHE A 104 -24.17 15.24 -7.45
CA PHE A 104 -22.78 14.93 -7.13
C PHE A 104 -21.85 15.58 -8.17
N LYS A 105 -21.55 16.87 -8.02
CA LYS A 105 -20.42 17.51 -8.71
C LYS A 105 -19.15 17.26 -7.89
N SER A 106 -18.09 16.78 -8.55
CA SER A 106 -16.77 16.35 -8.01
C SER A 106 -16.73 14.90 -7.51
N GLY A 107 -16.24 13.98 -8.36
CA GLY A 107 -15.60 12.70 -8.00
C GLY A 107 -16.35 11.67 -7.13
N LEU A 108 -17.52 12.00 -6.57
CA LEU A 108 -18.26 11.19 -5.61
C LEU A 108 -19.32 10.37 -6.33
N SER A 109 -19.26 9.06 -6.13
CA SER A 109 -20.21 8.10 -6.67
C SER A 109 -21.49 8.05 -5.83
N ILE A 110 -22.66 8.05 -6.46
CA ILE A 110 -23.96 7.87 -5.76
C ILE A 110 -24.04 6.47 -5.14
N ILE A 111 -23.39 5.49 -5.76
CA ILE A 111 -23.28 4.14 -5.24
C ILE A 111 -22.41 4.11 -3.99
N ASP A 112 -21.28 4.84 -3.98
CA ASP A 112 -20.43 4.95 -2.78
C ASP A 112 -21.18 5.66 -1.63
N ASP A 113 -22.02 6.66 -1.91
CA ASP A 113 -22.90 7.30 -0.91
C ASP A 113 -23.95 6.33 -0.34
N LEU A 114 -24.58 5.53 -1.21
CA LEU A 114 -25.56 4.52 -0.79
C LEU A 114 -24.91 3.42 0.07
N VAL A 115 -23.75 2.91 -0.33
CA VAL A 115 -23.01 1.90 0.47
C VAL A 115 -22.55 2.46 1.81
N LYS A 116 -22.19 3.75 1.85
CA LYS A 116 -21.83 4.43 3.11
C LYS A 116 -23.05 4.60 4.02
N GLN A 117 -24.20 4.94 3.46
CA GLN A 117 -25.44 5.13 4.23
C GLN A 117 -26.07 3.81 4.69
N TYR A 118 -25.96 2.77 3.87
CA TYR A 118 -26.51 1.44 4.09
C TYR A 118 -25.39 0.38 3.96
N PRO A 119 -24.54 0.18 4.99
CA PRO A 119 -23.39 -0.73 4.93
C PRO A 119 -23.76 -2.22 4.75
N ASP A 120 -25.00 -2.56 5.10
CA ASP A 120 -25.67 -3.86 5.01
C ASP A 120 -26.55 -3.99 3.76
N LEU A 121 -26.53 -3.00 2.85
CA LEU A 121 -27.26 -3.04 1.59
C LEU A 121 -26.88 -4.29 0.79
N GLN A 122 -27.88 -5.03 0.34
CA GLN A 122 -27.70 -6.28 -0.38
C GLN A 122 -28.52 -6.37 -1.66
N ILE A 123 -28.00 -7.20 -2.57
CA ILE A 123 -28.75 -7.82 -3.65
C ILE A 123 -28.95 -9.28 -3.27
N SER A 124 -30.16 -9.80 -3.40
CA SER A 124 -30.47 -11.20 -3.10
C SER A 124 -31.25 -11.84 -4.24
N VAL A 125 -31.04 -13.15 -4.42
CA VAL A 125 -31.80 -13.99 -5.37
C VAL A 125 -32.44 -15.14 -4.58
N PRO A 126 -33.46 -14.84 -3.74
CA PRO A 126 -33.90 -15.74 -2.68
C PRO A 126 -34.54 -17.05 -3.17
N VAL A 127 -34.95 -17.11 -4.43
CA VAL A 127 -35.66 -18.26 -5.00
C VAL A 127 -35.10 -18.61 -6.36
N HIS A 128 -34.98 -19.92 -6.63
CA HIS A 128 -34.61 -20.49 -7.93
C HIS A 128 -33.26 -20.02 -8.50
N ASN A 129 -32.35 -19.48 -7.68
CA ASN A 129 -31.02 -19.05 -8.14
C ASN A 129 -30.19 -20.21 -8.74
N GLU A 130 -30.28 -21.41 -8.16
CA GLU A 130 -29.56 -22.60 -8.66
C GLU A 130 -29.98 -22.97 -10.10
N ASP A 131 -31.28 -22.86 -10.37
CA ASP A 131 -31.90 -23.19 -11.66
C ASP A 131 -31.96 -21.99 -12.62
N TRP A 132 -31.52 -20.80 -12.18
CA TRP A 132 -31.60 -19.59 -12.99
C TRP A 132 -30.65 -19.70 -14.19
N ASP A 133 -31.18 -19.70 -15.41
CA ASP A 133 -30.40 -19.59 -16.65
C ASP A 133 -30.30 -18.12 -17.11
N PRO A 134 -29.14 -17.45 -16.95
CA PRO A 134 -28.96 -16.04 -17.30
C PRO A 134 -29.04 -15.76 -18.81
N ASP A 135 -28.97 -16.78 -19.66
CA ASP A 135 -29.04 -16.62 -21.11
C ASP A 135 -30.47 -16.56 -21.62
N ASN A 136 -31.39 -17.23 -20.92
CA ASN A 136 -32.77 -17.39 -21.37
C ASN A 136 -33.79 -16.68 -20.48
N TYR A 137 -33.39 -16.21 -19.29
CA TYR A 137 -34.29 -15.53 -18.36
C TYR A 137 -33.67 -14.30 -17.69
N THR A 138 -34.40 -13.19 -17.75
CA THR A 138 -34.09 -11.94 -17.04
C THR A 138 -35.05 -11.76 -15.86
N PRO A 139 -34.56 -11.85 -14.61
CA PRO A 139 -35.40 -11.72 -13.42
C PRO A 139 -36.13 -10.39 -13.29
N VAL A 140 -37.31 -10.44 -12.67
CA VAL A 140 -37.95 -9.26 -12.08
C VAL A 140 -37.06 -8.72 -10.97
N VAL A 141 -36.94 -7.40 -10.87
CA VAL A 141 -36.17 -6.75 -9.79
C VAL A 141 -37.12 -5.97 -8.89
N THR A 142 -37.02 -6.20 -7.58
CA THR A 142 -37.83 -5.51 -6.56
C THR A 142 -36.90 -4.94 -5.48
N PHE A 143 -37.48 -4.15 -4.59
CA PHE A 143 -36.83 -3.71 -3.37
C PHE A 143 -37.77 -3.90 -2.18
N ILE A 144 -37.22 -3.98 -0.97
CA ILE A 144 -37.98 -4.04 0.28
C ILE A 144 -38.29 -2.61 0.75
N PRO A 145 -39.57 -2.18 0.73
CA PRO A 145 -39.95 -0.87 1.26
C PRO A 145 -39.76 -0.81 2.78
N GLU A 146 -39.58 0.41 3.30
CA GLU A 146 -39.40 0.67 4.74
C GLU A 146 -40.56 0.13 5.59
N GLU A 147 -41.77 0.14 5.03
CA GLU A 147 -43.00 -0.31 5.69
C GLU A 147 -43.29 -1.81 5.48
N TYR A 148 -42.39 -2.52 4.81
CA TYR A 148 -42.53 -3.97 4.64
C TYR A 148 -42.58 -4.66 6.01
N LYS A 149 -43.56 -5.54 6.16
CA LYS A 149 -43.72 -6.36 7.35
C LYS A 149 -43.93 -7.79 6.89
N ASP A 150 -43.02 -8.66 7.33
CA ASP A 150 -43.10 -10.08 7.05
C ASP A 150 -44.51 -10.63 7.38
N GLN A 151 -44.99 -11.54 6.54
CA GLN A 151 -46.31 -12.20 6.61
C GLN A 151 -47.56 -11.30 6.47
N THR A 152 -47.43 -9.97 6.53
CA THR A 152 -48.58 -9.04 6.49
C THR A 152 -48.62 -8.18 5.23
N THR A 153 -47.46 -7.87 4.63
CA THR A 153 -47.39 -7.20 3.34
C THR A 153 -47.79 -8.17 2.22
N LYS A 154 -48.88 -7.86 1.52
CA LYS A 154 -49.41 -8.74 0.45
C LYS A 154 -48.69 -8.59 -0.88
N SER A 155 -48.17 -7.40 -1.16
CA SER A 155 -47.49 -7.11 -2.41
C SER A 155 -46.49 -5.97 -2.26
N ILE A 156 -45.45 -6.00 -3.09
CA ILE A 156 -44.38 -4.99 -3.12
C ILE A 156 -44.17 -4.46 -4.54
N PRO A 157 -43.61 -3.25 -4.70
CA PRO A 157 -43.32 -2.70 -6.03
C PRO A 157 -42.13 -3.43 -6.66
N ALA A 158 -42.24 -3.76 -7.94
CA ALA A 158 -41.16 -4.39 -8.69
C ALA A 158 -41.09 -3.84 -10.12
N TYR A 159 -40.04 -4.20 -10.83
CA TYR A 159 -39.78 -3.82 -12.21
C TYR A 159 -39.67 -5.10 -13.06
N ASN A 160 -40.51 -5.20 -14.09
CA ASN A 160 -40.42 -6.30 -15.05
C ASN A 160 -39.21 -6.12 -15.99
N ASN A 161 -38.98 -7.07 -16.88
CA ASN A 161 -37.87 -7.04 -17.84
C ASN A 161 -37.89 -5.84 -18.81
N ASN A 162 -39.02 -5.13 -18.94
CA ASN A 162 -39.15 -3.92 -19.76
C ASN A 162 -38.91 -2.63 -18.95
N GLY A 163 -38.62 -2.73 -17.64
CA GLY A 163 -38.50 -1.59 -16.73
C GLY A 163 -39.84 -1.00 -16.29
N GLU A 164 -40.96 -1.67 -16.57
CA GLU A 164 -42.28 -1.22 -16.15
C GLU A 164 -42.52 -1.59 -14.68
N LYS A 165 -43.08 -0.64 -13.92
CA LYS A 165 -43.43 -0.86 -12.53
C LYS A 165 -44.65 -1.78 -12.43
N ILE A 166 -44.49 -2.90 -11.76
CA ILE A 166 -45.52 -3.90 -11.48
C ILE A 166 -45.68 -4.10 -9.97
N SER A 167 -46.76 -4.77 -9.56
CA SER A 167 -46.98 -5.21 -8.18
C SER A 167 -46.65 -6.69 -8.09
N LEU A 168 -45.64 -7.05 -7.30
CA LEU A 168 -45.19 -8.42 -7.08
C LEU A 168 -45.85 -8.99 -5.81
N ASP A 169 -46.34 -10.23 -5.86
CA ASP A 169 -46.86 -10.95 -4.70
C ASP A 169 -45.74 -11.17 -3.68
N ALA A 170 -45.96 -10.77 -2.43
CA ALA A 170 -44.98 -10.87 -1.35
C ALA A 170 -45.30 -12.00 -0.35
N VAL A 171 -46.39 -12.73 -0.56
CA VAL A 171 -46.86 -13.83 0.29
C VAL A 171 -46.51 -15.17 -0.33
N ASN A 172 -46.80 -15.33 -1.62
CA ASN A 172 -46.57 -16.58 -2.33
C ASN A 172 -45.17 -16.60 -2.93
N LYS A 173 -44.45 -17.72 -2.75
CA LYS A 173 -43.14 -17.93 -3.34
C LYS A 173 -43.20 -17.77 -4.88
N PRO A 174 -42.39 -16.91 -5.50
CA PRO A 174 -42.33 -16.80 -6.95
C PRO A 174 -41.90 -18.11 -7.61
N SER A 175 -42.46 -18.43 -8.78
CA SER A 175 -42.11 -19.62 -9.56
C SER A 175 -40.81 -19.46 -10.36
N GLU A 176 -40.37 -18.22 -10.56
CA GLU A 176 -39.16 -17.85 -11.30
C GLU A 176 -38.22 -17.05 -10.39
N PRO A 177 -36.91 -16.97 -10.70
CA PRO A 177 -35.97 -16.14 -9.97
C PRO A 177 -36.40 -14.67 -9.92
N VAL A 178 -36.27 -14.05 -8.75
CA VAL A 178 -36.50 -12.63 -8.52
C VAL A 178 -35.27 -12.05 -7.83
N ILE A 179 -34.86 -10.86 -8.24
CA ILE A 179 -33.81 -10.12 -7.57
C ILE A 179 -34.43 -9.14 -6.60
N VAL A 180 -33.99 -9.18 -5.35
CA VAL A 180 -34.52 -8.35 -4.27
C VAL A 180 -33.41 -7.49 -3.70
N ILE A 181 -33.60 -6.17 -3.71
CA ILE A 181 -32.73 -5.21 -3.04
C ILE A 181 -33.27 -4.91 -1.66
N GLY A 182 -32.43 -5.06 -0.65
CA GLY A 182 -32.82 -4.85 0.73
C GLY A 182 -31.62 -4.72 1.64
N HIS A 183 -31.83 -4.97 2.92
CA HIS A 183 -30.78 -5.02 3.92
C HIS A 183 -30.51 -6.47 4.31
N ASN A 184 -29.25 -6.81 4.54
CA ASN A 184 -28.87 -8.14 4.99
C ASN A 184 -29.27 -8.35 6.46
N GLU A 185 -30.07 -9.39 6.71
CA GLU A 185 -30.60 -9.69 8.05
C GLU A 185 -29.61 -10.45 8.96
N ARG A 186 -28.54 -11.04 8.39
CA ARG A 186 -27.54 -11.85 9.10
C ARG A 186 -26.23 -11.11 9.37
N MET A 187 -26.01 -10.01 8.66
CA MET A 187 -25.03 -9.00 8.98
C MET A 187 -25.54 -8.34 10.25
N ARG A 188 -25.02 -8.81 11.40
CA ARG A 188 -24.99 -7.95 12.59
C ARG A 188 -24.35 -6.65 12.14
N ILE A 189 -25.16 -5.60 12.03
CA ILE A 189 -24.66 -4.26 12.29
C ILE A 189 -24.13 -4.38 13.71
N ILE A 190 -22.83 -4.63 13.83
CA ILE A 190 -22.11 -4.30 15.04
C ILE A 190 -22.33 -2.80 15.10
N GLU A 191 -23.32 -2.35 15.88
CA GLU A 191 -23.31 -0.97 16.32
C GLU A 191 -21.87 -0.73 16.77
N PRO A 192 -21.16 0.26 16.20
CA PRO A 192 -19.78 0.48 16.57
C PRO A 192 -19.77 0.54 18.09
N ASP A 193 -19.12 -0.46 18.68
CA ASP A 193 -18.97 -0.52 20.12
C ASP A 193 -18.12 0.70 20.48
N ASP A 194 -18.81 1.80 20.79
CA ASP A 194 -18.21 3.09 21.09
C ASP A 194 -17.69 3.11 22.53
N THR A 195 -17.70 1.95 23.22
CA THR A 195 -17.08 1.84 24.53
C THR A 195 -15.56 1.93 24.36
N PRO A 196 -14.93 2.96 24.95
CA PRO A 196 -13.49 3.03 24.92
C PRO A 196 -12.89 1.86 25.70
N PRO A 197 -11.65 1.45 25.37
CA PRO A 197 -10.95 0.43 26.15
C PRO A 197 -10.89 0.78 27.63
N SER A 198 -10.74 -0.24 28.47
CA SER A 198 -10.47 -0.04 29.89
C SER A 198 -9.15 0.71 30.10
N THR A 199 -9.09 1.51 31.16
CA THR A 199 -7.92 2.34 31.46
C THR A 199 -6.74 1.50 31.95
N PRO A 200 -5.53 1.66 31.37
CA PRO A 200 -4.32 1.08 31.92
C PRO A 200 -4.07 1.58 33.35
N TYR A 201 -3.61 0.70 34.24
CA TYR A 201 -3.32 1.05 35.63
C TYR A 201 -1.91 0.58 36.03
N ASN A 202 -1.48 0.91 37.26
CA ASN A 202 -0.14 0.58 37.76
C ASN A 202 1.00 0.99 36.81
N LEU A 203 0.89 2.15 36.16
CA LEU A 203 2.00 2.68 35.39
C LEU A 203 3.18 2.91 36.34
N THR A 204 4.28 2.23 36.06
CA THR A 204 5.56 2.33 36.77
C THR A 204 6.66 2.64 35.77
N GLY A 205 7.75 3.23 36.23
CA GLY A 205 8.90 3.52 35.38
C GLY A 205 10.20 3.43 36.14
N ILE A 206 11.21 2.88 35.47
CA ILE A 206 12.56 2.74 36.00
C ILE A 206 13.56 3.33 35.02
N SER A 207 14.61 3.92 35.56
CA SER A 207 15.78 4.32 34.78
C SER A 207 16.62 3.07 34.46
N THR A 208 17.04 2.92 33.20
CA THR A 208 17.85 1.79 32.73
C THR A 208 19.15 2.27 32.10
N GLU A 209 20.04 1.33 31.74
CA GLU A 209 21.25 1.64 30.96
C GLU A 209 20.98 1.99 29.49
N ALA A 210 19.75 1.85 28.96
CA ALA A 210 19.39 2.29 27.59
C ALA A 210 18.40 3.48 27.52
N GLY A 211 17.58 3.72 28.55
CA GLY A 211 16.74 4.92 28.65
C GLY A 211 15.84 4.88 29.88
N ILE A 212 14.56 5.20 29.69
CA ILE A 212 13.52 4.96 30.70
C ILE A 212 12.64 3.80 30.22
N ARG A 213 12.47 2.76 31.04
CA ARG A 213 11.49 1.70 30.80
C ARG A 213 10.24 1.98 31.61
N ILE A 214 9.08 1.99 30.96
CA ILE A 214 7.78 2.05 31.63
C ILE A 214 7.00 0.75 31.46
N ASN A 215 6.24 0.37 32.47
CA ASN A 215 5.37 -0.81 32.46
C ASN A 215 4.01 -0.45 33.04
N TRP A 216 2.95 -1.07 32.55
CA TRP A 216 1.59 -0.89 33.06
C TRP A 216 0.83 -2.22 33.07
N ASP A 217 -0.30 -2.23 33.76
CA ASP A 217 -1.21 -3.35 33.82
C ASP A 217 -2.54 -3.03 33.11
N MET A 218 -3.27 -4.09 32.80
CA MET A 218 -4.66 -4.01 32.32
C MET A 218 -5.55 -4.96 33.11
N VAL A 219 -6.84 -4.68 33.08
CA VAL A 219 -7.88 -5.53 33.66
C VAL A 219 -7.91 -6.89 32.96
N ALA A 220 -8.37 -7.92 33.67
CA ALA A 220 -8.27 -9.31 33.20
C ALA A 220 -9.06 -9.59 31.90
N ASN A 221 -10.10 -8.81 31.61
CA ASN A 221 -10.91 -8.93 30.40
C ASN A 221 -10.38 -8.09 29.22
N ALA A 222 -9.22 -7.44 29.34
CA ALA A 222 -8.60 -6.76 28.21
C ALA A 222 -8.05 -7.80 27.21
N ASP A 223 -8.59 -7.79 25.99
CA ASP A 223 -8.26 -8.76 24.94
C ASP A 223 -8.20 -8.07 23.56
N PRO A 224 -7.72 -8.76 22.49
CA PRO A 224 -7.60 -8.17 21.16
C PRO A 224 -8.92 -7.69 20.52
N ALA A 225 -10.08 -8.11 21.01
CA ALA A 225 -11.37 -7.66 20.50
C ALA A 225 -11.75 -6.27 21.04
N ASN A 226 -11.32 -5.94 22.27
CA ASN A 226 -11.66 -4.68 22.94
C ASN A 226 -10.48 -3.70 23.13
N THR A 227 -9.23 -4.14 22.92
CA THR A 227 -8.04 -3.31 23.06
C THR A 227 -7.01 -3.68 21.98
N TRP A 228 -6.65 -2.74 21.11
CA TRP A 228 -5.70 -2.97 20.02
C TRP A 228 -4.27 -2.61 20.40
N GLY A 229 -4.08 -1.75 21.40
CA GLY A 229 -2.76 -1.34 21.87
C GLY A 229 -2.82 -0.13 22.77
N TYR A 230 -1.70 0.59 22.86
CA TYR A 230 -1.52 1.71 23.77
C TYR A 230 -0.87 2.92 23.10
N TYR A 231 -1.31 4.11 23.49
CA TYR A 231 -0.66 5.38 23.21
C TYR A 231 0.12 5.82 24.45
N VAL A 232 1.42 5.99 24.28
CA VAL A 232 2.33 6.48 25.32
C VAL A 232 2.49 7.98 25.14
N TYR A 233 2.14 8.75 26.17
CA TYR A 233 2.30 10.19 26.19
C TYR A 233 3.43 10.59 27.14
N ARG A 234 4.22 11.57 26.71
CA ARG A 234 5.38 12.06 27.44
C ARG A 234 5.43 13.58 27.46
N LYS A 235 5.91 14.16 28.55
CA LYS A 235 6.37 15.55 28.61
C LYS A 235 7.75 15.64 29.25
N SER A 236 8.48 16.73 28.99
CA SER A 236 9.79 17.01 29.59
C SER A 236 9.74 18.29 30.44
N SER A 237 10.83 18.62 31.13
CA SER A 237 10.96 19.92 31.80
C SER A 237 10.93 21.11 30.83
N VAL A 238 11.32 20.89 29.57
CA VAL A 238 11.35 21.91 28.51
C VAL A 238 10.00 22.02 27.80
N ASN A 239 9.35 20.89 27.49
CA ASN A 239 8.02 20.86 26.89
C ASN A 239 6.96 20.60 27.96
N SER A 240 6.24 21.65 28.36
CA SER A 240 5.26 21.59 29.44
C SER A 240 3.99 20.79 29.10
N SER A 241 3.78 20.46 27.82
CA SER A 241 2.62 19.70 27.33
C SER A 241 2.96 18.23 27.07
N TYR A 242 2.00 17.34 27.33
CA TYR A 242 2.13 15.92 26.96
C TYR A 242 1.92 15.74 25.47
N GLN A 243 2.86 15.06 24.81
CA GLN A 243 2.80 14.70 23.40
C GLN A 243 2.81 13.19 23.22
N LEU A 244 2.18 12.71 22.14
CA LEU A 244 2.22 11.30 21.77
C LEU A 244 3.67 10.94 21.42
N LYS A 245 4.24 10.00 22.18
CA LYS A 245 5.63 9.54 22.01
C LYS A 245 5.70 8.26 21.18
N SER A 246 4.80 7.31 21.43
CA SER A 246 4.81 6.03 20.75
C SER A 246 3.44 5.38 20.75
N ILE A 247 3.24 4.50 19.76
CA ILE A 247 2.12 3.56 19.69
C ILE A 247 2.69 2.17 19.96
N VAL A 248 2.12 1.46 20.93
CA VAL A 248 2.49 0.08 21.28
C VAL A 248 1.34 -0.83 20.84
N ASN A 249 1.54 -1.58 19.76
CA ASN A 249 0.52 -2.46 19.20
C ASN A 249 0.38 -3.75 20.03
N GLY A 250 -0.84 -4.22 20.24
CA GLY A 250 -1.19 -5.46 20.94
C GLY A 250 -1.45 -5.28 22.43
N VAL A 251 -2.60 -5.76 22.91
CA VAL A 251 -3.05 -5.70 24.34
C VAL A 251 -2.11 -6.41 25.34
N TYR A 252 -1.29 -7.33 24.86
CA TYR A 252 -0.34 -8.05 25.72
C TYR A 252 1.03 -7.36 25.81
N ASN A 253 1.28 -6.34 24.98
CA ASN A 253 2.52 -5.56 25.02
C ASN A 253 2.37 -4.39 25.99
N ARG A 254 2.72 -4.64 27.26
CA ARG A 254 2.49 -3.71 28.38
C ARG A 254 3.75 -3.04 28.91
N SER A 255 4.72 -2.84 28.03
CA SER A 255 6.01 -2.23 28.33
C SER A 255 6.46 -1.34 27.17
N TYR A 256 7.19 -0.27 27.47
CA TYR A 256 7.81 0.59 26.47
C TYR A 256 9.16 1.11 26.97
N ASP A 257 10.16 1.06 26.09
CA ASP A 257 11.49 1.60 26.32
C ASP A 257 11.67 2.94 25.58
N ASP A 258 11.72 4.03 26.33
CA ASP A 258 12.05 5.35 25.81
C ASP A 258 13.56 5.57 25.82
N ASN A 259 14.20 5.21 24.71
CA ASN A 259 15.65 5.38 24.51
C ASN A 259 16.02 6.78 23.99
N SER A 260 15.05 7.65 23.73
CA SER A 260 15.29 8.99 23.17
C SER A 260 15.38 10.08 24.25
N VAL A 261 15.53 9.69 25.51
CA VAL A 261 15.57 10.60 26.66
C VAL A 261 16.93 11.29 26.76
N GLU A 262 16.92 12.56 27.15
CA GLU A 262 18.14 13.32 27.43
C GLU A 262 18.71 12.97 28.80
N THR A 263 20.04 13.00 28.91
CA THR A 263 20.75 12.65 30.14
C THR A 263 20.30 13.50 31.33
N GLY A 264 20.05 12.85 32.47
CA GLY A 264 19.63 13.50 33.72
C GLY A 264 18.29 14.26 33.67
N ALA A 265 17.62 14.32 32.53
CA ALA A 265 16.38 15.06 32.37
C ALA A 265 15.20 14.32 33.01
N VAL A 266 14.25 15.08 33.57
CA VAL A 266 13.04 14.51 34.15
C VAL A 266 11.94 14.46 33.09
N TYR A 267 11.36 13.29 32.91
CA TYR A 267 10.22 13.07 32.02
C TYR A 267 9.02 12.59 32.81
N SER A 268 7.83 13.06 32.44
CA SER A 268 6.58 12.54 32.98
C SER A 268 5.81 11.77 31.90
N TYR A 269 5.16 10.68 32.29
CA TYR A 269 4.45 9.77 31.38
C TYR A 269 3.03 9.47 31.86
N TYR A 270 2.16 9.21 30.91
CA TYR A 270 0.92 8.44 31.09
C TYR A 270 0.64 7.61 29.84
N VAL A 271 -0.23 6.61 29.99
CA VAL A 271 -0.60 5.69 28.91
C VAL A 271 -2.13 5.67 28.76
N ARG A 272 -2.61 5.55 27.51
CA ARG A 272 -4.03 5.31 27.18
C ARG A 272 -4.12 4.06 26.31
N ALA A 273 -5.09 3.19 26.57
CA ALA A 273 -5.41 2.10 25.68
C ALA A 273 -6.26 2.62 24.50
N TYR A 274 -6.10 2.02 23.32
CA TYR A 274 -6.88 2.37 22.13
C TYR A 274 -7.52 1.16 21.47
N ARG A 275 -8.64 1.41 20.80
CA ARG A 275 -9.34 0.51 19.87
C ARG A 275 -10.00 1.39 18.83
N ASP A 276 -9.77 1.12 17.54
CA ASP A 276 -10.19 2.02 16.47
C ASP A 276 -9.76 3.48 16.75
N ASN A 277 -10.72 4.41 16.74
CA ASN A 277 -10.51 5.83 17.08
C ASN A 277 -10.82 6.17 18.54
N LEU A 278 -11.09 5.16 19.39
CA LEU A 278 -11.46 5.33 20.79
C LEU A 278 -10.26 5.20 21.70
N LEU A 279 -10.23 6.06 22.72
CA LEU A 279 -9.16 6.11 23.71
C LEU A 279 -9.73 6.01 25.12
N SER A 280 -9.15 5.15 25.95
CA SER A 280 -9.45 5.07 27.38
C SER A 280 -9.19 6.40 28.09
N THR A 281 -9.55 6.52 29.38
CA THR A 281 -8.95 7.59 30.20
C THR A 281 -7.45 7.33 30.42
N ALA A 282 -6.71 8.34 30.89
CA ALA A 282 -5.28 8.20 31.17
C ALA A 282 -5.03 7.30 32.39
N SER A 283 -3.94 6.54 32.36
CA SER A 283 -3.37 5.88 33.53
C SER A 283 -3.00 6.89 34.63
N ASN A 284 -2.50 6.39 35.77
CA ASN A 284 -1.75 7.25 36.69
C ASN A 284 -0.55 7.88 35.98
N TYR A 285 -0.16 9.06 36.45
CA TYR A 285 1.01 9.78 35.95
C TYR A 285 2.24 9.40 36.78
N ILE A 286 3.38 9.24 36.12
CA ILE A 286 4.67 9.05 36.77
C ILE A 286 5.66 10.10 36.28
N SER A 287 6.67 10.39 37.10
CA SER A 287 7.85 11.16 36.71
C SER A 287 9.10 10.35 37.01
N VAL A 288 9.98 10.24 36.03
CA VAL A 288 11.21 9.45 36.12
C VAL A 288 12.36 10.30 35.62
N THR A 289 13.46 10.32 36.37
CA THR A 289 14.70 10.95 35.95
C THR A 289 15.45 10.00 35.02
N ALA A 290 15.77 10.48 33.82
CA ALA A 290 16.58 9.75 32.87
C ALA A 290 17.96 9.45 33.47
N PRO A 291 18.60 8.36 33.05
CA PRO A 291 19.92 7.97 33.55
C PRO A 291 20.93 9.07 33.24
N ASP A 292 21.83 9.30 34.19
CA ASP A 292 22.95 10.21 33.98
C ASP A 292 24.01 9.52 33.13
N ARG A 293 23.99 9.83 31.84
CA ARG A 293 24.88 9.30 30.82
C ARG A 293 25.73 10.38 30.19
N PRO A 294 26.92 10.02 29.68
CA PRO A 294 27.65 10.93 28.80
C PRO A 294 26.83 11.26 27.55
N GLY A 295 26.99 12.49 27.06
CA GLY A 295 26.46 12.92 25.78
C GLY A 295 27.01 12.07 24.64
N SER A 296 26.19 11.81 23.62
CA SER A 296 26.60 11.03 22.44
C SER A 296 27.72 11.73 21.65
N VAL A 297 28.42 10.95 20.82
CA VAL A 297 29.23 11.45 19.71
C VAL A 297 28.40 12.44 18.87
N LEU A 298 28.98 13.56 18.46
CA LEU A 298 28.30 14.65 17.74
C LEU A 298 27.95 14.29 16.29
N SER A 299 28.85 13.62 15.58
CA SER A 299 28.62 13.10 14.22
C SER A 299 29.35 11.77 14.01
N PHE A 300 28.87 10.96 13.08
CA PHE A 300 29.51 9.70 12.71
C PHE A 300 29.21 9.38 11.25
N ASP A 301 30.27 9.21 10.46
CA ASP A 301 30.20 8.93 9.03
C ASP A 301 31.08 7.73 8.70
N ALA A 302 30.55 6.79 7.93
CA ALA A 302 31.28 5.68 7.33
C ALA A 302 31.43 5.94 5.82
N ILE A 303 32.66 6.13 5.39
CA ILE A 303 33.04 6.62 4.06
C ILE A 303 33.86 5.54 3.36
N GLN A 304 33.31 4.97 2.29
CA GLN A 304 34.07 4.06 1.44
C GLN A 304 35.16 4.86 0.68
N HIS A 305 36.43 4.46 0.79
CA HIS A 305 37.54 5.08 0.04
C HIS A 305 38.02 4.24 -1.13
N SER A 306 38.17 2.93 -0.91
CA SER A 306 38.57 1.96 -1.92
C SER A 306 37.91 0.61 -1.65
N ILE A 307 38.11 -0.40 -2.50
CA ILE A 307 37.49 -1.73 -2.30
C ILE A 307 37.82 -2.39 -0.94
N ASN A 308 38.96 -2.06 -0.34
CA ASN A 308 39.46 -2.68 0.90
C ASN A 308 39.65 -1.67 2.04
N GLU A 309 39.02 -0.50 1.96
CA GLU A 309 39.22 0.56 2.94
C GLU A 309 37.94 1.38 3.15
N ILE A 310 37.48 1.40 4.40
CA ILE A 310 36.40 2.27 4.88
C ILE A 310 37.00 3.20 5.93
N GLU A 311 36.88 4.49 5.73
CA GLU A 311 37.18 5.48 6.74
C GLU A 311 35.94 5.74 7.59
N LEU A 312 36.13 5.72 8.90
CA LEU A 312 35.13 6.10 9.87
C LEU A 312 35.55 7.42 10.47
N ARG A 313 34.70 8.45 10.36
CA ARG A 313 34.95 9.77 10.92
C ARG A 313 33.91 10.11 11.96
N TRP A 314 34.33 10.73 13.05
CA TRP A 314 33.42 11.20 14.09
C TRP A 314 33.88 12.52 14.70
N GLN A 315 32.97 13.16 15.44
CA GLN A 315 33.26 14.35 16.23
C GLN A 315 32.80 14.14 17.66
N ASN A 316 33.66 14.46 18.63
CA ASN A 316 33.36 14.35 20.06
C ASN A 316 33.01 15.73 20.63
N ASP A 317 32.14 15.76 21.64
CA ASP A 317 31.94 16.93 22.47
C ASP A 317 33.00 16.94 23.58
N ASN A 318 34.05 17.74 23.40
CA ASN A 318 35.15 17.83 24.36
C ASN A 318 34.83 18.67 25.60
N SER A 319 33.60 19.19 25.74
CA SER A 319 33.16 19.88 26.96
C SER A 319 32.78 18.91 28.09
N GLN A 320 32.48 17.66 27.76
CA GLN A 320 32.23 16.59 28.72
C GLN A 320 33.46 15.71 28.92
N TYR A 321 33.52 15.05 30.07
CA TYR A 321 34.53 14.03 30.31
C TYR A 321 34.20 12.77 29.51
N ILE A 322 35.16 12.29 28.69
CA ILE A 322 35.08 11.04 27.93
C ILE A 322 36.27 10.19 28.37
N SER A 323 36.03 8.95 28.80
CA SER A 323 37.14 8.03 29.10
C SER A 323 37.73 7.49 27.81
N TYR A 324 36.87 6.99 26.91
CA TYR A 324 37.23 6.61 25.55
C TYR A 324 35.99 6.56 24.66
N THR A 325 36.21 6.54 23.35
CA THR A 325 35.18 6.29 22.34
C THR A 325 35.29 4.83 21.88
N GLN A 326 34.21 4.06 22.01
CA GLN A 326 34.13 2.67 21.57
C GLN A 326 33.56 2.60 20.16
N LEU A 327 34.27 1.92 19.26
CA LEU A 327 33.79 1.57 17.94
C LEU A 327 33.51 0.06 17.87
N SER A 328 32.36 -0.31 17.33
CA SER A 328 31.98 -1.69 17.08
C SER A 328 31.41 -1.85 15.66
N ARG A 329 31.48 -3.06 15.10
CA ARG A 329 31.00 -3.38 13.75
C ARG A 329 30.13 -4.63 13.75
N LYS A 330 29.06 -4.60 12.96
CA LYS A 330 28.21 -5.75 12.64
C LYS A 330 28.27 -5.99 11.13
N ILE A 331 28.57 -7.22 10.74
CA ILE A 331 28.60 -7.65 9.34
C ILE A 331 27.36 -8.50 9.09
N ILE A 332 26.46 -7.99 8.26
CA ILE A 332 25.19 -8.65 7.96
C ILE A 332 25.46 -10.04 7.36
N ASN A 333 24.72 -11.05 7.85
CA ASN A 333 24.86 -12.47 7.51
C ASN A 333 26.20 -13.13 7.87
N VAL A 334 27.03 -12.47 8.69
CA VAL A 334 28.29 -13.05 9.19
C VAL A 334 28.28 -13.11 10.72
N ASN A 335 27.87 -12.04 11.40
CA ASN A 335 27.70 -12.01 12.85
C ASN A 335 26.30 -11.56 13.27
N SER A 336 25.82 -12.14 14.38
CA SER A 336 24.50 -11.82 14.94
C SER A 336 24.53 -10.52 15.76
N ASN A 337 25.66 -10.24 16.42
CA ASN A 337 25.87 -9.11 17.31
C ASN A 337 27.02 -8.21 16.82
N TYR A 338 27.06 -6.98 17.32
CA TYR A 338 28.21 -6.08 17.13
C TYR A 338 29.45 -6.67 17.82
N VAL A 339 30.57 -6.60 17.13
CA VAL A 339 31.91 -6.96 17.64
C VAL A 339 32.71 -5.68 17.79
N ASP A 340 33.39 -5.51 18.93
CA ASP A 340 34.23 -4.34 19.18
C ASP A 340 35.44 -4.36 18.24
N LEU A 341 35.68 -3.24 17.57
CA LEU A 341 36.85 -3.04 16.73
C LEU A 341 37.99 -2.45 17.54
N GLN A 342 37.77 -1.26 18.12
CA GLN A 342 38.81 -0.54 18.83
C GLN A 342 38.22 0.53 19.76
N GLN A 343 39.02 0.92 20.75
CA GLN A 343 38.78 2.03 21.66
C GLN A 343 39.73 3.19 21.32
N PHE A 344 39.20 4.40 21.34
CA PHE A 344 39.92 5.61 20.95
C PHE A 344 39.94 6.63 22.08
N THR A 345 41.06 7.36 22.17
CA THR A 345 41.14 8.51 23.08
C THR A 345 40.20 9.63 22.62
N PRO A 346 39.77 10.55 23.50
CA PRO A 346 38.85 11.63 23.14
C PRO A 346 39.34 12.55 22.01
N ASN A 347 40.65 12.62 21.77
CA ASN A 347 41.27 13.47 20.75
C ASN A 347 41.34 12.83 19.36
N GLN A 348 41.07 11.52 19.24
CA GLN A 348 41.01 10.81 17.97
C GLN A 348 39.62 10.94 17.36
N HIS A 349 39.58 11.10 16.03
CA HIS A 349 38.37 11.45 15.29
C HIS A 349 38.20 10.64 13.99
N ASP A 350 39.12 9.72 13.71
CA ASP A 350 39.12 8.89 12.52
C ASP A 350 39.70 7.48 12.77
N TYR A 351 39.26 6.52 11.95
CA TYR A 351 39.78 5.17 11.89
C TYR A 351 39.59 4.58 10.48
N PHE A 352 40.60 3.86 9.99
CA PHE A 352 40.52 3.14 8.72
C PHE A 352 40.34 1.64 8.99
N ASP A 353 39.17 1.12 8.63
CA ASP A 353 38.92 -0.31 8.64
C ASP A 353 39.44 -0.93 7.34
N HIS A 354 40.26 -1.97 7.46
CA HIS A 354 40.83 -2.72 6.34
C HIS A 354 40.36 -4.18 6.32
N ASP A 355 39.69 -4.65 7.36
CA ASP A 355 39.19 -6.04 7.45
C ASP A 355 37.84 -6.15 6.75
N ILE A 356 37.84 -5.90 5.44
CA ILE A 356 36.63 -5.69 4.65
C ILE A 356 36.48 -6.78 3.61
N THR A 357 35.27 -7.30 3.46
CA THR A 357 34.91 -8.27 2.42
C THR A 357 33.93 -7.65 1.43
N PRO A 358 34.25 -7.63 0.11
CA PRO A 358 33.36 -7.15 -0.94
C PRO A 358 31.97 -7.80 -0.90
N GLY A 359 30.93 -7.02 -1.20
CA GLY A 359 29.55 -7.48 -1.21
C GLY A 359 28.91 -7.68 0.16
N ARG A 360 29.62 -7.35 1.25
CA ARG A 360 29.06 -7.38 2.61
C ARG A 360 28.55 -6.00 3.00
N LYS A 361 27.44 -5.99 3.75
CA LYS A 361 26.96 -4.79 4.44
C LYS A 361 27.57 -4.74 5.83
N ASN A 362 28.32 -3.67 6.09
CA ASN A 362 28.94 -3.39 7.38
C ASN A 362 28.17 -2.24 8.04
N ILE A 363 27.62 -2.51 9.22
CA ILE A 363 26.99 -1.50 10.05
C ILE A 363 27.94 -1.21 11.20
N TYR A 364 28.33 0.05 11.35
CA TYR A 364 29.18 0.51 12.43
C TYR A 364 28.35 1.17 13.52
N LYS A 365 28.81 1.04 14.75
CA LYS A 365 28.24 1.62 15.95
C LYS A 365 29.34 2.32 16.71
N ILE A 366 29.10 3.56 17.12
CA ILE A 366 30.04 4.34 17.92
C ILE A 366 29.35 4.93 19.15
N ASN A 367 29.99 4.86 20.32
CA ASN A 367 29.49 5.47 21.55
C ASN A 367 30.64 5.93 22.44
N HIS A 368 30.40 6.92 23.28
CA HIS A 368 31.31 7.27 24.38
C HIS A 368 31.16 6.29 25.53
N VAL A 369 32.26 6.12 26.26
CA VAL A 369 32.30 5.42 27.55
C VAL A 369 32.89 6.35 28.59
N THR A 370 32.27 6.42 29.76
CA THR A 370 32.73 7.16 30.93
C THR A 370 32.62 6.31 32.19
N SER A 371 33.09 6.85 33.32
CA SER A 371 32.88 6.24 34.64
C SER A 371 31.40 6.13 35.04
N THR A 372 30.50 6.87 34.39
CA THR A 372 29.05 6.85 34.66
C THR A 372 28.27 5.92 33.72
N GLY A 373 28.90 5.43 32.64
CA GLY A 373 28.32 4.47 31.71
C GLY A 373 28.61 4.80 30.26
N ASN A 374 27.80 4.21 29.35
CA ASN A 374 27.92 4.42 27.91
C ASN A 374 26.94 5.50 27.44
N SER A 375 27.33 6.29 26.43
CA SER A 375 26.39 7.20 25.77
C SER A 375 25.41 6.42 24.89
N ASN A 376 24.35 7.09 24.43
CA ASN A 376 23.61 6.57 23.28
C ASN A 376 24.55 6.42 22.07
N PRO A 377 24.41 5.35 21.27
CA PRO A 377 25.24 5.14 20.11
C PRO A 377 24.77 5.93 18.90
N LYS A 378 25.70 6.23 17.99
CA LYS A 378 25.42 6.58 16.59
C LYS A 378 25.78 5.43 15.68
N TYR A 379 25.13 5.38 14.53
CA TYR A 379 25.29 4.34 13.54
C TYR A 379 25.58 4.96 12.18
N ASP A 380 26.35 4.22 11.39
CA ASP A 380 26.39 4.41 9.94
C ASP A 380 26.73 3.07 9.27
N PHE A 381 26.52 2.95 7.97
CA PHE A 381 26.80 1.72 7.23
C PHE A 381 27.43 1.97 5.87
N VAL A 382 28.09 0.92 5.38
CA VAL A 382 28.61 0.84 4.02
C VAL A 382 28.23 -0.51 3.43
N ASN A 383 27.68 -0.48 2.22
CA ASN A 383 27.62 -1.65 1.35
C ASN A 383 28.95 -1.74 0.61
N VAL A 384 29.81 -2.67 1.02
CA VAL A 384 31.16 -2.77 0.46
C VAL A 384 31.06 -3.13 -1.02
N PRO A 385 31.64 -2.33 -1.91
CA PRO A 385 31.52 -2.56 -3.33
C PRO A 385 32.36 -3.75 -3.78
N TYR A 386 31.94 -4.38 -4.87
CA TYR A 386 32.76 -5.37 -5.59
C TYR A 386 33.80 -4.73 -6.51
N ARG A 387 33.72 -3.42 -6.71
CA ARG A 387 34.64 -2.63 -7.52
C ARG A 387 35.46 -1.70 -6.65
N ASP A 388 36.67 -1.39 -7.09
CA ASP A 388 37.45 -0.33 -6.49
C ASP A 388 36.92 1.03 -6.98
N ILE A 389 36.45 1.83 -6.02
CA ILE A 389 35.86 3.15 -6.28
C ILE A 389 36.91 4.26 -6.30
N SER A 390 38.15 3.97 -5.90
CA SER A 390 39.27 4.92 -5.91
C SER A 390 39.87 5.13 -7.31
N ILE A 391 39.49 4.28 -8.26
CA ILE A 391 39.98 4.29 -9.64
C ILE A 391 38.84 4.21 -10.65
N LYS A 392 39.12 4.65 -11.88
CA LYS A 392 38.20 4.45 -13.01
C LYS A 392 38.11 2.97 -13.36
N SER A 393 36.89 2.44 -13.41
CA SER A 393 36.62 1.06 -13.82
C SER A 393 35.49 1.00 -14.84
N GLY A 394 35.70 0.22 -15.91
CA GLY A 394 34.75 0.14 -17.02
C GLY A 394 33.44 -0.54 -16.63
N VAL A 395 32.32 0.07 -17.03
CA VAL A 395 30.97 -0.52 -17.02
C VAL A 395 30.67 -1.01 -18.42
N TYR A 396 30.17 -2.23 -18.55
CA TYR A 396 29.88 -2.86 -19.83
C TYR A 396 28.49 -3.46 -19.83
N ILE A 397 27.78 -3.29 -20.94
CA ILE A 397 26.66 -4.16 -21.27
C ILE A 397 27.31 -5.39 -21.90
N LYS A 398 27.25 -6.53 -21.21
CA LYS A 398 27.81 -7.79 -21.73
C LYS A 398 26.82 -8.42 -22.68
N GLU A 399 25.63 -8.65 -22.14
CA GLU A 399 24.56 -9.37 -22.80
C GLU A 399 23.23 -8.67 -22.56
N MET A 400 22.29 -8.87 -23.48
CA MET A 400 20.89 -8.50 -23.33
C MET A 400 20.03 -9.70 -23.69
N TYR A 401 18.91 -9.87 -23.00
CA TYR A 401 17.95 -10.95 -23.20
C TYR A 401 16.55 -10.35 -23.28
N ILE A 402 15.73 -10.88 -24.19
CA ILE A 402 14.32 -10.48 -24.31
C ILE A 402 13.45 -11.56 -23.67
N GLY A 403 12.76 -11.20 -22.60
CA GLY A 403 11.79 -12.07 -21.94
C GLY A 403 10.39 -12.01 -22.56
N ASP A 404 10.01 -10.85 -23.13
CA ASP A 404 8.70 -10.62 -23.71
C ASP A 404 8.77 -10.53 -25.24
N TYR A 405 8.24 -11.55 -25.91
CA TYR A 405 8.18 -11.63 -27.38
C TYR A 405 7.00 -10.86 -27.98
N SER A 406 6.18 -10.17 -27.16
CA SER A 406 5.11 -9.31 -27.64
C SER A 406 5.58 -7.90 -28.01
N LEU A 407 6.83 -7.53 -27.67
CA LEU A 407 7.43 -6.25 -28.04
C LEU A 407 7.36 -6.01 -29.56
N GLU A 408 7.66 -7.04 -30.35
CA GLU A 408 7.72 -6.93 -31.80
C GLU A 408 7.00 -8.08 -32.51
N ASN A 409 6.18 -7.76 -33.52
CA ASN A 409 5.56 -8.75 -34.39
C ASN A 409 6.59 -9.30 -35.38
N TRP A 410 6.50 -10.60 -35.70
CA TRP A 410 7.41 -11.31 -36.64
C TRP A 410 7.59 -10.65 -38.03
N ALA A 411 6.67 -9.75 -38.42
CA ALA A 411 6.69 -9.03 -39.69
C ALA A 411 7.57 -7.77 -39.70
N LEU A 412 7.97 -7.24 -38.53
CA LEU A 412 8.77 -6.01 -38.41
C LEU A 412 10.27 -6.28 -38.30
N GLY A 413 10.67 -7.43 -37.76
CA GLY A 413 12.08 -7.74 -37.59
C GLY A 413 12.37 -8.47 -36.29
N LYS A 414 13.58 -8.26 -35.76
CA LYS A 414 13.95 -8.58 -34.39
C LYS A 414 14.27 -7.26 -33.69
N PRO A 415 13.96 -7.11 -32.38
CA PRO A 415 13.94 -5.77 -31.82
C PRO A 415 15.36 -5.21 -31.70
N GLU A 416 15.45 -3.91 -31.95
CA GLU A 416 16.70 -3.16 -31.92
C GLU A 416 16.70 -2.17 -30.76
N PHE A 417 17.51 -2.46 -29.73
CA PHE A 417 17.53 -1.61 -28.54
C PHE A 417 18.56 -0.50 -28.64
N LYS A 418 18.15 0.70 -28.24
CA LYS A 418 19.04 1.81 -27.89
C LYS A 418 19.00 2.06 -26.40
N ILE A 419 20.19 2.17 -25.81
CA ILE A 419 20.33 2.45 -24.39
C ILE A 419 20.82 3.90 -24.19
N GLU A 420 20.07 4.63 -23.37
CA GLU A 420 20.45 5.92 -22.79
C GLU A 420 20.87 5.69 -21.35
N VAL A 421 21.96 6.32 -20.92
CA VAL A 421 22.50 6.15 -19.56
C VAL A 421 22.70 7.51 -18.94
N ALA A 422 22.08 7.71 -17.79
CA ALA A 422 22.08 8.98 -17.05
C ALA A 422 22.49 8.79 -15.60
N LYS A 423 22.89 9.90 -14.97
CA LYS A 423 23.25 9.97 -13.55
C LYS A 423 22.80 11.30 -12.96
N ALA A 424 22.42 11.29 -11.68
CA ALA A 424 22.14 12.50 -10.90
C ALA A 424 23.43 13.27 -10.57
N ASN A 425 23.37 14.59 -10.60
CA ASN A 425 24.49 15.43 -10.17
C ASN A 425 24.75 15.27 -8.66
N SER A 426 25.97 15.57 -8.23
CA SER A 426 26.37 15.39 -6.83
C SER A 426 25.53 16.25 -5.86
N ASP A 427 25.02 17.39 -6.29
CA ASP A 427 24.13 18.23 -5.48
C ASP A 427 22.65 17.75 -5.51
N LEU A 428 22.35 16.70 -6.27
CA LEU A 428 21.00 16.15 -6.50
C LEU A 428 20.02 17.18 -7.08
N SER A 429 20.50 18.27 -7.69
CA SER A 429 19.65 19.34 -8.23
C SER A 429 19.18 19.06 -9.67
N SER A 430 19.89 18.19 -10.38
CA SER A 430 19.75 17.98 -11.82
C SER A 430 20.41 16.67 -12.24
N THR A 431 20.22 16.28 -13.50
CA THR A 431 20.78 15.07 -14.10
C THR A 431 21.67 15.38 -15.29
N HIS A 432 22.48 14.41 -15.72
CA HIS A 432 23.17 14.47 -16.99
C HIS A 432 23.25 13.09 -17.65
N ILE A 433 23.21 13.08 -18.99
CA ILE A 433 23.41 11.87 -19.79
C ILE A 433 24.92 11.60 -19.85
N ILE A 434 25.34 10.43 -19.37
CA ILE A 434 26.73 9.98 -19.41
C ILE A 434 27.06 9.21 -20.69
N GLN A 435 26.04 8.58 -21.29
CA GLN A 435 26.17 7.88 -22.56
C GLN A 435 24.82 7.85 -23.26
N SER A 436 24.80 8.14 -24.56
CA SER A 436 23.57 8.28 -25.35
C SER A 436 23.59 7.36 -26.55
N ASN A 437 22.40 6.95 -27.00
CA ASN A 437 22.19 6.19 -28.24
C ASN A 437 23.09 4.95 -28.38
N MET A 438 23.33 4.21 -27.28
CA MET A 438 24.10 2.97 -27.36
C MET A 438 23.31 1.91 -28.11
N ASP A 439 23.72 1.66 -29.35
CA ASP A 439 23.10 0.67 -30.20
C ASP A 439 23.38 -0.76 -29.69
N CYS A 440 22.37 -1.59 -29.47
CA CYS A 440 22.50 -2.97 -29.02
C CYS A 440 21.87 -3.92 -30.05
N GLN A 441 22.42 -3.95 -31.26
CA GLN A 441 21.92 -4.78 -32.37
C GLN A 441 22.05 -6.28 -32.13
N TYR A 442 21.15 -7.03 -32.76
CA TYR A 442 21.14 -8.49 -32.81
C TYR A 442 22.31 -9.08 -33.62
N ASP A 443 22.99 -10.11 -33.07
CA ASP A 443 23.94 -10.94 -33.81
C ASP A 443 23.27 -12.28 -34.18
N HIS A 444 23.19 -12.57 -35.48
CA HIS A 444 22.58 -13.74 -36.09
C HIS A 444 23.28 -15.09 -35.78
N ARG A 445 24.37 -15.09 -35.00
CA ARG A 445 25.23 -16.26 -34.78
C ARG A 445 24.92 -17.06 -33.51
N TRP A 446 24.01 -16.59 -32.65
CA TRP A 446 23.71 -17.23 -31.35
C TRP A 446 22.22 -17.58 -31.19
N ARG A 447 21.94 -18.50 -30.26
CA ARG A 447 20.59 -18.98 -29.92
C ARG A 447 19.63 -17.80 -29.78
N GLU A 448 18.40 -18.00 -30.20
CA GLU A 448 17.37 -17.01 -30.62
C GLU A 448 17.00 -15.89 -29.62
N GLN A 449 17.71 -15.70 -28.51
CA GLN A 449 17.24 -14.95 -27.33
C GLN A 449 18.31 -14.08 -26.62
N VAL A 450 19.61 -14.13 -26.97
CA VAL A 450 20.68 -13.41 -26.25
C VAL A 450 21.60 -12.62 -27.19
N TYR A 451 21.86 -11.36 -26.83
CA TYR A 451 22.66 -10.39 -27.58
C TYR A 451 23.99 -10.15 -26.85
N SER A 452 25.11 -10.72 -27.30
CA SER A 452 26.42 -10.37 -26.73
C SER A 452 26.92 -9.05 -27.32
N THR A 453 26.80 -7.94 -26.58
CA THR A 453 27.18 -6.61 -27.07
C THR A 453 28.63 -6.25 -26.71
N GLY A 454 29.09 -6.62 -25.50
CA GLY A 454 30.41 -6.26 -24.97
C GLY A 454 30.68 -4.74 -24.95
N LYS A 455 29.65 -3.92 -25.05
CA LYS A 455 29.79 -2.47 -25.26
C LYS A 455 30.16 -1.78 -23.96
N LYS A 456 31.25 -1.00 -23.99
CA LYS A 456 31.63 -0.14 -22.87
C LYS A 456 30.65 1.03 -22.78
N VAL A 457 30.04 1.16 -21.62
CA VAL A 457 29.13 2.26 -21.28
C VAL A 457 29.96 3.48 -20.88
N TRP A 458 30.76 3.33 -19.81
CA TRP A 458 31.46 4.42 -19.15
C TRP A 458 32.61 3.89 -18.28
N ASP A 459 33.68 4.67 -18.14
CA ASP A 459 34.73 4.42 -17.14
C ASP A 459 34.30 5.09 -15.82
N TRP A 460 33.60 4.34 -15.00
CA TRP A 460 32.96 4.84 -13.79
C TRP A 460 33.96 4.89 -12.61
N MET A 461 34.09 6.07 -12.00
CA MET A 461 34.73 6.28 -10.71
C MET A 461 33.71 7.00 -9.80
N PRO A 462 33.00 6.27 -8.92
CA PRO A 462 31.98 6.86 -8.05
C PRO A 462 32.59 7.94 -7.15
N GLY A 463 31.95 9.10 -7.10
CA GLY A 463 32.44 10.24 -6.30
C GLY A 463 31.76 10.40 -4.94
N VAL A 464 30.58 9.81 -4.77
CA VAL A 464 29.72 9.97 -3.59
C VAL A 464 29.00 8.67 -3.24
N TRP A 465 28.73 8.45 -1.95
CA TRP A 465 28.19 7.17 -1.46
C TRP A 465 26.76 6.86 -1.94
N TYR A 466 26.01 7.86 -2.41
CA TYR A 466 24.65 7.69 -2.90
C TYR A 466 24.58 7.46 -4.42
N GLU A 467 25.71 7.46 -5.11
CA GLU A 467 25.77 7.42 -6.55
C GLU A 467 25.19 6.11 -7.13
N MET A 468 24.42 6.23 -8.21
CA MET A 468 24.03 5.12 -9.07
C MET A 468 23.96 5.61 -10.52
N ILE A 469 23.92 4.67 -11.45
CA ILE A 469 23.66 4.97 -12.87
C ILE A 469 22.32 4.39 -13.28
N THR A 470 21.57 5.15 -14.06
CA THR A 470 20.26 4.75 -14.58
C THR A 470 20.39 4.44 -16.07
N PHE A 471 19.97 3.24 -16.45
CA PHE A 471 19.84 2.81 -17.84
C PHE A 471 18.38 2.96 -18.24
N ASN A 472 18.13 3.53 -19.42
CA ASN A 472 16.84 3.47 -20.10
C ASN A 472 16.99 2.72 -21.42
N ALA A 473 16.08 1.79 -21.67
CA ALA A 473 16.03 1.02 -22.90
C ALA A 473 14.87 1.48 -23.77
N VAL A 474 15.16 1.68 -25.06
CA VAL A 474 14.19 2.02 -26.09
C VAL A 474 14.33 1.04 -27.23
N GLU A 475 13.24 0.38 -27.61
CA GLU A 475 13.13 -0.36 -28.87
C GLU A 475 12.99 0.63 -30.04
N PHE A 476 13.82 0.54 -31.08
CA PHE A 476 14.11 1.65 -32.01
C PHE A 476 13.51 1.52 -33.43
N ASP A 477 12.68 0.51 -33.68
CA ASP A 477 12.06 0.20 -34.98
C ASP A 477 10.69 0.89 -35.19
N TYR A 478 9.96 1.22 -34.12
CA TYR A 478 8.64 1.87 -34.21
C TYR A 478 8.73 3.31 -34.74
N PRO A 479 7.97 3.69 -35.79
CA PRO A 479 8.15 4.97 -36.51
C PRO A 479 7.67 6.24 -35.77
N TRP A 480 7.30 6.14 -34.49
CA TRP A 480 6.63 7.19 -33.73
C TRP A 480 7.64 7.97 -32.89
N LYS A 481 7.67 9.30 -33.06
CA LYS A 481 8.44 10.19 -32.18
C LYS A 481 7.87 10.16 -30.77
N MET A 482 8.73 10.08 -29.77
CA MET A 482 8.30 10.12 -28.37
C MET A 482 9.23 10.94 -27.48
N THR A 483 8.71 11.31 -26.33
CA THR A 483 9.49 11.88 -25.22
C THR A 483 9.55 10.82 -24.14
N VAL A 484 10.75 10.48 -23.69
CA VAL A 484 10.95 9.59 -22.55
C VAL A 484 11.09 10.44 -21.30
N SER A 485 10.21 10.20 -20.32
CA SER A 485 10.33 10.75 -18.97
C SER A 485 10.97 9.68 -18.08
N LEU A 486 12.09 10.03 -17.44
CA LEU A 486 12.94 9.14 -16.67
C LEU A 486 13.16 9.71 -15.27
N SER A 487 13.02 8.88 -14.24
CA SER A 487 13.49 9.22 -12.89
C SER A 487 14.89 8.65 -12.68
N VAL A 488 15.90 9.52 -12.64
CA VAL A 488 17.30 9.13 -12.45
C VAL A 488 17.57 8.93 -10.97
N GLY A 489 17.93 7.70 -10.61
CA GLY A 489 17.97 7.30 -9.22
C GLY A 489 19.20 7.81 -8.45
N TYR A 490 19.07 7.84 -7.12
CA TYR A 490 20.18 7.93 -6.17
C TYR A 490 19.79 7.26 -4.84
N ASN A 491 20.78 6.83 -4.05
CA ASN A 491 20.52 6.16 -2.77
C ASN A 491 20.26 7.16 -1.63
N GLN A 492 19.36 6.81 -0.71
CA GLN A 492 19.10 7.60 0.50
C GLN A 492 19.20 6.70 1.73
N LYS A 493 19.94 7.14 2.77
CA LYS A 493 19.99 6.43 4.05
C LYS A 493 18.68 6.65 4.81
N ASN A 494 18.25 5.64 5.55
CA ASN A 494 17.15 5.77 6.50
C ASN A 494 17.52 6.66 7.68
N ILE A 495 16.53 7.10 8.45
CA ILE A 495 16.72 8.02 9.58
C ILE A 495 17.75 7.52 10.61
N ASP A 496 17.84 6.21 10.78
CA ASP A 496 18.75 5.57 11.74
C ASP A 496 20.13 5.25 11.13
N SER A 497 20.37 5.53 9.84
CA SER A 497 21.61 5.21 9.12
C SER A 497 22.03 3.74 9.27
N THR A 498 21.07 2.84 9.14
CA THR A 498 21.26 1.38 9.19
C THR A 498 20.82 0.68 7.91
N SER A 499 20.06 1.34 7.03
CA SER A 499 19.67 0.85 5.70
C SER A 499 19.48 2.01 4.72
N PHE A 500 19.25 1.68 3.45
CA PHE A 500 18.67 2.64 2.53
C PHE A 500 17.15 2.67 2.70
N ASP A 501 16.53 3.84 2.56
CA ASP A 501 15.10 4.01 2.35
C ASP A 501 14.77 3.88 0.85
N ILE A 502 13.47 4.02 0.49
CA ILE A 502 13.00 4.03 -0.91
C ILE A 502 13.94 4.89 -1.77
N GLN A 503 14.39 4.36 -2.91
CA GLN A 503 15.34 5.06 -3.78
C GLN A 503 14.80 6.44 -4.20
N GLY A 504 15.63 7.47 -4.08
CA GLY A 504 15.31 8.82 -4.53
C GLY A 504 15.47 8.96 -6.04
N GLY A 505 14.85 9.96 -6.64
CA GLY A 505 14.89 10.20 -8.08
C GLY A 505 14.94 11.68 -8.43
N VAL A 506 15.69 12.03 -9.48
CA VAL A 506 15.66 13.34 -10.13
C VAL A 506 15.11 13.15 -11.54
N ASP A 507 14.00 13.80 -11.84
CA ASP A 507 13.30 13.62 -13.11
C ASP A 507 14.05 14.29 -14.27
N MET A 508 14.03 13.64 -15.43
CA MET A 508 14.56 14.15 -16.67
C MET A 508 13.71 13.73 -17.87
N GLU A 509 13.78 14.51 -18.93
CA GLU A 509 13.14 14.18 -20.20
C GLU A 509 14.10 14.32 -21.36
N TYR A 510 13.96 13.42 -22.34
CA TYR A 510 14.65 13.54 -23.61
C TYR A 510 13.79 13.02 -24.77
N LYS A 511 14.09 13.49 -25.97
CA LYS A 511 13.34 13.17 -27.17
C LYS A 511 13.98 12.01 -27.91
N VAL A 512 13.16 11.05 -28.30
CA VAL A 512 13.54 9.92 -29.15
C VAL A 512 12.88 10.10 -30.52
N PRO A 513 13.65 10.01 -31.62
CA PRO A 513 13.12 10.23 -32.96
C PRO A 513 12.11 9.17 -33.40
N GLN A 514 12.20 7.96 -32.86
CA GLN A 514 11.37 6.79 -33.19
C GLN A 514 11.61 5.70 -32.12
N GLY A 515 10.57 5.00 -31.68
CA GLY A 515 10.71 3.84 -30.81
C GLY A 515 9.61 3.66 -29.77
N GLN A 516 9.75 2.63 -28.93
CA GLN A 516 8.94 2.35 -27.74
C GLN A 516 9.83 2.30 -26.49
N ASN A 517 9.39 2.93 -25.40
CA ASN A 517 10.15 2.98 -24.14
C ASN A 517 9.92 1.71 -23.31
N CYS A 518 10.98 0.93 -23.07
CA CYS A 518 10.96 -0.29 -22.25
C CYS A 518 11.15 0.01 -20.75
N GLY A 519 11.31 1.29 -20.38
CA GLY A 519 11.47 1.71 -18.99
C GLY A 519 12.93 1.79 -18.57
N ALA A 520 13.15 1.80 -17.26
CA ALA A 520 14.45 2.10 -16.68
C ALA A 520 14.89 1.07 -15.65
N ALA A 521 16.21 0.89 -15.56
CA ALA A 521 16.87 0.03 -14.60
C ALA A 521 18.07 0.75 -13.98
N TYR A 522 18.48 0.30 -12.79
CA TYR A 522 19.44 1.02 -11.94
C TYR A 522 20.60 0.12 -11.56
N LEU A 523 21.82 0.66 -11.60
CA LEU A 523 23.02 -0.02 -11.13
C LEU A 523 23.71 0.82 -10.06
N ASN A 524 23.86 0.26 -8.86
CA ASN A 524 24.65 0.85 -7.80
C ASN A 524 26.13 0.54 -8.00
N TYR A 525 27.00 1.41 -7.50
CA TYR A 525 28.44 1.13 -7.57
C TYR A 525 28.87 -0.06 -6.70
N PHE A 526 28.05 -0.43 -5.72
CA PHE A 526 28.30 -1.55 -4.82
C PHE A 526 27.65 -2.87 -5.25
N ASP A 527 26.92 -2.89 -6.37
CA ASP A 527 26.30 -4.11 -6.88
C ASP A 527 27.36 -5.11 -7.40
N ASN A 528 26.94 -6.37 -7.50
CA ASN A 528 27.79 -7.44 -8.03
C ASN A 528 28.17 -7.16 -9.51
N PRO A 529 29.42 -7.37 -9.95
CA PRO A 529 29.87 -7.02 -11.30
C PRO A 529 29.16 -7.73 -12.46
N ASN A 530 28.34 -8.76 -12.20
CA ASN A 530 27.55 -9.46 -13.23
C ASN A 530 26.07 -9.54 -12.84
N ILE A 531 25.36 -8.41 -12.84
CA ILE A 531 23.91 -8.39 -12.61
C ILE A 531 23.14 -8.31 -13.93
N TRP A 532 21.94 -8.90 -13.92
CA TRP A 532 20.91 -8.60 -14.89
C TRP A 532 20.13 -7.37 -14.42
N LEU A 533 19.95 -6.42 -15.33
CA LEU A 533 19.07 -5.28 -15.15
C LEU A 533 17.76 -5.56 -15.85
N GLU A 534 16.67 -5.56 -15.10
CA GLU A 534 15.32 -5.79 -15.62
C GLU A 534 14.66 -4.45 -15.94
N PHE A 535 14.14 -4.34 -17.15
CA PHE A 535 13.39 -3.17 -17.62
C PHE A 535 11.90 -3.50 -17.51
N PRO A 536 11.09 -2.63 -16.89
CA PRO A 536 9.74 -2.99 -16.44
C PRO A 536 8.67 -3.06 -17.53
N ASN A 537 8.91 -2.53 -18.74
CA ASN A 537 7.90 -2.44 -19.80
C ASN A 537 8.26 -3.24 -21.04
#